data_AF-A0AAE4Y972-F1
#
_entry.id   AF-A0AAE4Y972-F1
#
_cell.length_a   1.000
_cell.length_b   1.000
_cell.length_c   1.000
_cell.angle_alpha   90.00
_cell.angle_beta   90.00
_cell.angle_gamma   90.00
#
_symmetry.space_group_name_H-M   'P 1'
#
loop_
_entity.id
_entity.type
_entity.pdbx_description
1 polymer ?
#
loop_
_entity_poly.entity_id
_entity_poly.type
_entity_poly.pdbx_seq_one_letter_code
_entity_poly.pdbx_strand_id
1 'polypeptide(L)'
;MEDEECTAERIVVTIAPGQGYAMLARDTLAQGFGIAGDAAERLLSGGGVLRSDRRAGGPCLALLRLLGVQADLMQDQGAPRHDLSLRLSDPRDPTLRLWLAECCPDVALSALDGVSGLVIADLTLEAARALTTALRRKPGVLVTSSAQNGALYDVFGPEGFEVPAALARYLSILGHGESATSAPLGRALASGIEARIAALITARFADLGLIAVNQAFQRFDLCVTGPGGLALREIADFLGVRGLRDAMAALERREPLVVEQGLTRAAARQFLNDYRHIGLCAEARLCRGAENR
;
A
#
# COMPACT_ATOMS: atom_id res chain seq x y z
N MET A 1 -14.24 7.39 37.54
CA MET A 1 -13.38 8.33 36.81
C MET A 1 -12.06 7.62 36.67
N GLU A 2 -11.97 6.79 35.64
CA GLU A 2 -10.70 6.22 35.22
C GLU A 2 -9.95 7.36 34.54
N ASP A 3 -8.74 7.64 35.03
CA ASP A 3 -7.85 8.62 34.41
C ASP A 3 -7.58 8.15 32.97
N GLU A 4 -8.12 8.89 32.00
CA GLU A 4 -7.64 8.85 30.63
C GLU A 4 -6.15 9.24 30.68
N GLU A 5 -5.27 8.24 30.72
CA GLU A 5 -3.86 8.40 30.37
C GLU A 5 -3.83 8.96 28.95
N CYS A 6 -3.84 10.29 28.87
CA CYS A 6 -3.64 11.05 27.66
C CYS A 6 -2.26 10.67 27.16
N THR A 7 -2.20 9.70 26.25
CA THR A 7 -0.99 9.22 25.60
C THR A 7 -0.37 10.42 24.89
N ALA A 8 0.59 11.06 25.57
CA ALA A 8 1.24 12.25 25.06
C ALA A 8 1.90 11.86 23.73
N GLU A 9 1.42 12.44 22.65
CA GLU A 9 1.90 12.13 21.31
C GLU A 9 3.36 12.57 21.23
N ARG A 10 4.27 11.60 21.23
CA ARG A 10 5.71 11.86 21.21
C ARG A 10 6.13 12.21 19.79
N ILE A 11 6.92 13.26 19.69
CA ILE A 11 7.58 13.73 18.48
C ILE A 11 9.08 13.56 18.63
N VAL A 12 9.71 13.15 17.56
CA VAL A 12 11.14 12.97 17.36
C VAL A 12 11.58 14.16 16.52
N VAL A 13 12.33 15.09 17.10
CA VAL A 13 12.89 16.24 16.41
C VAL A 13 14.30 15.90 15.95
N THR A 14 14.51 15.87 14.63
CA THR A 14 15.85 15.69 14.06
C THR A 14 16.45 17.05 13.78
N ILE A 15 17.63 17.32 14.32
CA ILE A 15 18.38 18.57 14.14
C ILE A 15 19.60 18.26 13.29
N ALA A 16 19.74 18.93 12.14
CA ALA A 16 20.99 18.89 11.39
C ALA A 16 22.00 19.91 11.96
N PRO A 17 23.31 19.62 11.92
CA PRO A 17 24.32 20.58 12.34
C PRO A 17 24.20 21.87 11.52
N GLY A 18 23.99 22.99 12.21
CA GLY A 18 23.77 24.29 11.59
C GLY A 18 25.05 25.09 11.38
N GLN A 19 25.03 26.05 10.45
CA GLN A 19 26.09 27.06 10.34
C GLN A 19 25.91 28.16 11.40
N GLY A 20 26.95 28.99 11.61
CA GLY A 20 27.30 29.74 12.82
C GLY A 20 26.25 30.55 13.60
N TYR A 21 25.02 30.72 13.09
CA TYR A 21 23.89 31.32 13.82
C TYR A 21 23.09 30.31 14.67
N ALA A 22 23.32 29.00 14.51
CA ALA A 22 22.62 27.94 15.23
C ALA A 22 22.73 28.07 16.76
N MET A 23 23.80 28.68 17.27
CA MET A 23 24.00 28.91 18.71
C MET A 23 22.97 29.87 19.32
N LEU A 24 22.36 30.75 18.52
CA LEU A 24 21.27 31.64 18.96
C LEU A 24 19.98 30.87 19.28
N ALA A 25 19.85 29.64 18.77
CA ALA A 25 18.72 28.77 19.05
C ALA A 25 18.86 27.96 20.35
N ARG A 26 20.00 28.04 21.05
CA ARG A 26 20.28 27.23 22.26
C ARG A 26 19.20 27.39 23.33
N ASP A 27 18.86 28.62 23.70
CA ASP A 27 17.92 28.87 24.79
C ASP A 27 16.49 28.53 24.38
N THR A 28 16.15 28.75 23.10
CA THR A 28 14.85 28.34 22.53
C THR A 28 14.70 26.82 22.53
N LEU A 29 15.79 26.08 22.22
CA LEU A 29 15.81 24.63 22.27
C LEU A 29 15.72 24.11 23.72
N ALA A 30 16.51 24.68 24.63
CA ALA A 30 16.55 24.28 26.04
C ALA A 30 15.20 24.49 26.73
N GLN A 31 14.60 25.67 26.57
CA GLN A 31 13.31 26.00 27.18
C GLN A 31 12.16 25.29 26.48
N GLY A 32 12.18 25.26 25.15
CA GLY A 32 11.11 24.67 24.34
C GLY A 32 10.95 23.17 24.50
N PHE A 33 12.05 22.47 24.75
CA PHE A 33 12.09 21.02 24.88
C PHE A 33 12.41 20.53 26.29
N GLY A 34 12.57 21.44 27.27
CA GLY A 34 12.85 21.11 28.66
C GLY A 34 14.19 20.37 28.86
N ILE A 35 15.20 20.67 28.06
CA ILE A 35 16.53 20.04 28.14
C ILE A 35 17.58 21.01 28.68
N ALA A 36 18.67 20.46 29.24
CA ALA A 36 19.77 21.26 29.74
C ALA A 36 20.49 22.02 28.60
N GLY A 37 20.98 23.23 28.89
CA GLY A 37 21.57 24.11 27.88
C GLY A 37 22.83 23.55 27.21
N ASP A 38 23.60 22.70 27.90
CA ASP A 38 24.76 21.99 27.36
C ASP A 38 24.35 20.83 26.43
N ALA A 39 23.21 20.18 26.71
CA ALA A 39 22.61 19.18 25.82
C ALA A 39 22.09 19.84 24.54
N ALA A 40 21.50 21.04 24.66
CA ALA A 40 21.04 21.82 23.52
C ALA A 40 22.20 22.24 22.59
N GLU A 41 23.29 22.73 23.18
CA GLU A 41 24.51 23.11 22.45
C GLU A 41 25.14 21.92 21.70
N ARG A 42 25.19 20.74 22.34
CA ARG A 42 25.64 19.50 21.69
C ARG A 42 24.76 19.11 20.50
N LEU A 43 23.43 19.21 20.63
CA LEU A 43 22.50 18.91 19.55
C LEU A 43 22.62 19.89 18.37
N LEU A 44 22.83 21.17 18.63
CA LEU A 44 22.98 22.19 17.58
C LEU A 44 24.31 22.05 16.84
N SER A 45 25.37 21.62 17.53
CA SER A 45 26.72 21.51 16.98
C SER A 45 26.96 20.17 16.26
N GLY A 46 26.43 19.07 16.80
CA GLY A 46 26.65 17.72 16.28
C GLY A 46 25.47 17.15 15.49
N GLY A 47 24.33 17.84 15.50
CA GLY A 47 23.05 17.25 15.12
C GLY A 47 22.56 16.20 16.13
N GLY A 48 21.34 15.73 15.95
CA GLY A 48 20.81 14.64 16.77
C GLY A 48 19.30 14.55 16.80
N VAL A 49 18.81 13.68 17.66
CA VAL A 49 17.39 13.34 17.78
C VAL A 49 16.91 13.64 19.19
N LEU A 50 15.83 14.41 19.30
CA LEU A 50 15.22 14.76 20.56
C LEU A 50 13.77 14.26 20.62
N ARG A 51 13.40 13.54 21.67
CA ARG A 51 12.02 13.11 21.91
C ARG A 51 11.31 14.11 22.81
N SER A 52 10.15 14.59 22.38
CA SER A 52 9.34 15.57 23.13
C SER A 52 7.85 15.34 22.90
N ASP A 53 7.01 16.00 23.68
CA ASP A 53 5.56 15.95 23.49
C ASP A 53 5.13 16.93 22.39
N ARG A 54 4.18 16.53 21.53
CA ARG A 54 3.72 17.30 20.37
C ARG A 54 3.25 18.71 20.72
N ARG A 55 2.68 18.90 21.91
CA ARG A 55 2.21 20.20 22.42
C ARG A 55 3.35 21.19 22.68
N ALA A 56 4.54 20.70 23.06
CA ALA A 56 5.70 21.54 23.34
C ALA A 56 6.50 21.89 22.07
N GLY A 57 6.58 20.97 21.10
CA GLY A 57 7.48 21.14 19.95
C GLY A 57 7.00 22.08 18.85
N GLY A 58 5.69 22.20 18.60
CA GLY A 58 5.15 22.90 17.42
C GLY A 58 5.64 24.36 17.25
N PRO A 59 5.40 25.24 18.24
CA PRO A 59 5.88 26.63 18.20
C PRO A 59 7.42 26.74 18.20
N CYS A 60 8.10 25.87 18.95
CA CYS A 60 9.56 25.87 19.04
C CYS A 60 10.21 25.50 17.71
N LEU A 61 9.62 24.59 16.93
CA LEU A 61 10.13 24.21 15.62
C LEU A 61 10.05 25.32 14.58
N ALA A 62 8.98 26.11 14.61
CA ALA A 62 8.87 27.28 13.76
C ALA A 62 9.99 28.30 14.07
N LEU A 63 10.28 28.50 15.36
CA LEU A 63 11.37 29.37 15.82
C LEU A 63 12.76 28.81 15.46
N LEU A 64 12.98 27.50 15.62
CA LEU A 64 14.23 26.85 15.22
C LEU A 64 14.51 27.02 13.72
N ARG A 65 13.49 26.80 12.88
CA ARG A 65 13.61 27.00 11.43
C ARG A 65 13.90 28.45 11.06
N LEU A 66 13.28 29.40 11.76
CA LEU A 66 13.55 30.83 11.59
C LEU A 66 15.01 31.18 11.93
N LEU A 67 15.58 30.52 12.94
CA LEU A 67 16.98 30.66 13.36
C LEU A 67 17.96 29.86 12.50
N GLY A 68 17.50 29.31 11.38
CA GLY A 68 18.34 28.56 10.43
C GLY A 68 18.67 27.13 10.85
N VAL A 69 18.00 26.60 11.89
CA VAL A 69 18.16 25.21 12.31
C VAL A 69 17.21 24.34 11.49
N GLN A 70 17.78 23.39 10.73
CA GLN A 70 16.97 22.36 10.07
C GLN A 70 16.45 21.41 11.14
N ALA A 71 15.18 21.57 11.47
CA ALA A 71 14.47 20.77 12.45
C ALA A 71 13.21 20.16 11.82
N ASP A 72 13.11 18.84 11.87
CA ASP A 72 11.96 18.09 11.35
C ASP A 72 11.25 17.31 12.44
N LEU A 73 9.92 17.38 12.40
CA LEU A 73 9.02 16.54 13.18
C LEU A 73 8.93 15.17 12.52
N MET A 74 9.57 14.20 13.13
CA MET A 74 9.18 12.81 12.97
C MET A 74 8.17 12.53 14.09
N GLN A 75 7.04 11.89 13.79
CA GLN A 75 6.27 11.28 14.88
C GLN A 75 7.12 10.15 15.47
N ASP A 76 7.12 9.99 16.81
CA ASP A 76 7.67 8.78 17.43
C ASP A 76 6.78 7.62 16.95
N GLN A 77 7.19 6.96 15.86
CA GLN A 77 6.35 5.99 15.15
C GLN A 77 6.11 4.68 15.93
N GLY A 78 6.30 4.69 17.26
CA GLY A 78 6.29 3.50 18.08
C GLY A 78 7.22 2.41 17.51
N ALA A 79 7.04 1.18 17.99
CA ALA A 79 7.56 0.03 17.26
C ALA A 79 6.85 -0.08 15.89
N PRO A 80 7.56 -0.44 14.81
CA PRO A 80 6.95 -0.58 13.49
C PRO A 80 5.74 -1.51 13.54
N ARG A 81 4.63 -1.02 13.01
CA ARG A 81 3.38 -1.77 12.89
C ARG A 81 3.33 -2.53 11.57
N HIS A 82 2.59 -3.63 11.60
CA HIS A 82 2.45 -4.55 10.49
C HIS A 82 0.97 -4.82 10.22
N ASP A 83 0.66 -4.95 8.93
CA ASP A 83 -0.62 -5.45 8.47
C ASP A 83 -0.43 -6.88 7.96
N LEU A 84 -1.45 -7.72 8.16
CA LEU A 84 -1.56 -9.04 7.55
C LEU A 84 -2.75 -9.07 6.60
N SER A 85 -2.55 -9.57 5.39
CA SER A 85 -3.61 -9.90 4.45
C SER A 85 -3.77 -11.42 4.40
N LEU A 86 -5.01 -11.88 4.59
CA LEU A 86 -5.43 -13.27 4.49
C LEU A 86 -6.29 -13.44 3.24
N ARG A 87 -5.99 -14.49 2.47
CA ARG A 87 -6.79 -14.96 1.34
C ARG A 87 -6.87 -16.48 1.35
N LEU A 88 -7.83 -17.01 0.60
CA LEU A 88 -7.93 -18.44 0.34
C LEU A 88 -7.31 -18.75 -1.02
N SER A 89 -6.63 -19.88 -1.14
CA SER A 89 -6.14 -20.39 -2.43
C SER A 89 -7.30 -20.74 -3.36
N ASP A 90 -8.37 -21.30 -2.79
CA ASP A 90 -9.68 -21.40 -3.41
C ASP A 90 -10.65 -20.46 -2.68
N PRO A 91 -11.03 -19.33 -3.30
CA PRO A 91 -11.99 -18.39 -2.71
C PRO A 91 -13.33 -19.03 -2.35
N ARG A 92 -13.70 -20.17 -2.96
CA ARG A 92 -14.97 -20.84 -2.76
C ARG A 92 -14.92 -21.98 -1.75
N ASP A 93 -13.77 -22.26 -1.13
CA ASP A 93 -13.65 -23.36 -0.16
C ASP A 93 -14.56 -23.12 1.06
N PRO A 94 -15.66 -23.90 1.21
CA PRO A 94 -16.61 -23.68 2.30
C PRO A 94 -16.02 -24.09 3.65
N THR A 95 -15.11 -25.05 3.68
CA THR A 95 -14.49 -25.57 4.90
C THR A 95 -13.57 -24.52 5.53
N LEU A 96 -12.79 -23.84 4.70
CA LEU A 96 -11.92 -22.76 5.17
C LEU A 96 -12.69 -21.52 5.60
N ARG A 97 -13.76 -21.17 4.87
CA ARG A 97 -14.64 -20.06 5.25
C ARG A 97 -15.32 -20.32 6.60
N LEU A 98 -15.86 -21.52 6.83
CA LEU A 98 -16.46 -21.91 8.11
C LEU A 98 -15.44 -21.88 9.26
N TRP A 99 -14.26 -22.46 9.05
CA TRP A 99 -13.19 -22.44 10.04
C TRP A 99 -12.77 -21.01 10.42
N LEU A 100 -12.67 -20.09 9.45
CA LEU A 100 -12.39 -18.67 9.73
C LEU A 100 -13.55 -18.01 10.50
N ALA A 101 -14.80 -18.32 10.16
CA ALA A 101 -15.98 -17.82 10.87
C ALA A 101 -15.94 -18.21 12.36
N GLU A 102 -15.58 -19.45 12.65
CA GLU A 102 -15.48 -19.97 14.03
C GLU A 102 -14.33 -19.33 14.79
N CYS A 103 -13.19 -19.13 14.14
CA CYS A 103 -12.00 -18.56 14.76
C CYS A 103 -12.05 -17.04 14.92
N CYS A 104 -12.84 -16.35 14.08
CA CYS A 104 -12.93 -14.91 14.01
C CYS A 104 -14.39 -14.47 13.77
N PRO A 105 -15.30 -14.68 14.73
CA PRO A 105 -16.74 -14.47 14.53
C PRO A 105 -17.12 -13.01 14.23
N ASP A 106 -16.30 -12.05 14.69
CA ASP A 106 -16.53 -10.62 14.48
C ASP A 106 -16.05 -10.12 13.11
N VAL A 107 -15.41 -10.99 12.32
CA VAL A 107 -14.85 -10.62 11.03
C VAL A 107 -15.86 -10.92 9.92
N ALA A 108 -16.21 -9.88 9.16
CA ALA A 108 -17.00 -10.03 7.95
C ALA A 108 -16.23 -10.87 6.92
N LEU A 109 -16.63 -12.13 6.72
CA LEU A 109 -15.97 -13.04 5.77
C LEU A 109 -16.03 -12.55 4.33
N SER A 110 -16.98 -11.68 3.99
CA SER A 110 -17.02 -10.99 2.69
C SER A 110 -15.74 -10.17 2.43
N ALA A 111 -15.00 -9.77 3.47
CA ALA A 111 -13.70 -9.12 3.31
C ALA A 111 -12.64 -10.03 2.66
N LEU A 112 -12.78 -11.36 2.75
CA LEU A 112 -11.90 -12.30 2.04
C LEU A 112 -12.02 -12.15 0.51
N ASP A 113 -13.19 -11.75 0.04
CA ASP A 113 -13.48 -11.46 -1.35
C ASP A 113 -13.02 -10.04 -1.76
N GLY A 114 -12.49 -9.26 -0.84
CA GLY A 114 -11.95 -7.94 -1.13
C GLY A 114 -10.67 -7.97 -1.98
N VAL A 115 -10.39 -6.85 -2.65
CA VAL A 115 -9.15 -6.63 -3.42
C VAL A 115 -7.87 -6.66 -2.59
N SER A 116 -7.98 -6.59 -1.26
CA SER A 116 -6.89 -6.76 -0.29
C SER A 116 -6.94 -8.11 0.43
N GLY A 117 -7.98 -8.91 0.22
CA GLY A 117 -8.36 -9.97 1.16
C GLY A 117 -8.76 -9.40 2.52
N LEU A 118 -8.88 -10.30 3.51
CA LEU A 118 -9.12 -9.89 4.88
C LEU A 118 -7.84 -9.28 5.46
N VAL A 119 -7.90 -8.00 5.86
CA VAL A 119 -6.76 -7.30 6.44
C VAL A 119 -6.89 -7.22 7.96
N ILE A 120 -5.89 -7.72 8.67
CA ILE A 120 -5.69 -7.51 10.11
C ILE A 120 -4.59 -6.45 10.26
N ALA A 121 -4.98 -5.25 10.70
CA ALA A 121 -4.09 -4.09 10.75
C ALA A 121 -3.44 -3.89 12.13
N ASP A 122 -2.46 -2.98 12.17
CA ASP A 122 -1.87 -2.40 13.40
C ASP A 122 -1.20 -3.40 14.36
N LEU A 123 -0.74 -4.52 13.83
CA LEU A 123 -0.07 -5.56 14.62
C LEU A 123 1.36 -5.15 14.98
N THR A 124 1.83 -5.59 16.14
CA THR A 124 3.27 -5.59 16.43
C THR A 124 3.97 -6.63 15.56
N LEU A 125 5.27 -6.48 15.33
CA LEU A 125 6.06 -7.47 14.57
C LEU A 125 5.94 -8.89 15.17
N GLU A 126 5.95 -9.00 16.50
CA GLU A 126 5.80 -10.29 17.20
C GLU A 126 4.44 -10.92 16.93
N ALA A 127 3.36 -10.15 17.11
CA ALA A 127 2.00 -10.61 16.83
C ALA A 127 1.82 -11.01 15.36
N ALA A 128 2.33 -10.20 14.42
CA ALA A 128 2.28 -10.51 13.00
C ALA A 128 3.00 -11.82 12.65
N ARG A 129 4.17 -12.08 13.26
CA ARG A 129 4.92 -13.34 13.08
C ARG A 129 4.20 -14.53 13.69
N ALA A 130 3.66 -14.39 14.89
CA ALA A 130 2.91 -15.44 15.58
C ALA A 130 1.66 -15.83 14.76
N LEU A 131 0.85 -14.85 14.35
CA LEU A 131 -0.33 -15.07 13.52
C LEU A 131 0.03 -15.67 12.17
N THR A 132 1.06 -15.15 11.48
CA THR A 132 1.52 -15.72 10.20
C THR A 132 1.90 -17.19 10.35
N THR A 133 2.61 -17.54 11.43
CA THR A 133 3.03 -18.92 11.69
C THR A 133 1.83 -19.82 11.99
N ALA A 134 0.86 -19.35 12.77
CA ALA A 134 -0.35 -20.10 13.08
C ALA A 134 -1.21 -20.34 11.83
N LEU A 135 -1.47 -19.28 11.06
CA LEU A 135 -2.33 -19.31 9.88
C LEU A 135 -1.74 -20.13 8.73
N ARG A 136 -0.42 -20.09 8.51
CA ARG A 136 0.26 -20.89 7.48
C ARG A 136 0.17 -22.40 7.70
N ARG A 137 -0.15 -22.86 8.92
CA ARG A 137 -0.37 -24.28 9.19
C ARG A 137 -1.71 -24.78 8.64
N LYS A 138 -2.62 -23.88 8.26
CA LYS A 138 -3.90 -24.24 7.64
C LYS A 138 -3.71 -24.32 6.11
N PRO A 139 -3.82 -25.52 5.50
CA PRO A 139 -3.73 -25.65 4.05
C PRO A 139 -4.77 -24.78 3.36
N GLY A 140 -4.37 -24.13 2.26
CA GLY A 140 -5.23 -23.25 1.48
C GLY A 140 -5.38 -21.83 2.02
N VAL A 141 -4.78 -21.48 3.17
CA VAL A 141 -4.72 -20.09 3.64
C VAL A 141 -3.43 -19.43 3.13
N LEU A 142 -3.59 -18.32 2.43
CA LEU A 142 -2.51 -17.48 1.93
C LEU A 142 -2.37 -16.26 2.84
N VAL A 143 -1.18 -16.07 3.41
CA VAL A 143 -0.90 -14.95 4.34
C VAL A 143 0.25 -14.11 3.82
N THR A 144 0.00 -12.80 3.70
CA THR A 144 1.00 -11.80 3.33
C THR A 144 1.16 -10.79 4.44
N SER A 145 2.39 -10.47 4.83
CA SER A 145 2.67 -9.40 5.80
C SER A 145 3.26 -8.19 5.09
N SER A 146 2.89 -7.00 5.55
CA SER A 146 3.47 -5.73 5.12
C SER A 146 3.79 -4.89 6.34
N ALA A 147 4.99 -4.31 6.40
CA ALA A 147 5.29 -3.27 7.38
C ALA A 147 4.59 -1.98 6.94
N GLN A 148 3.90 -1.31 7.85
CA GLN A 148 3.20 -0.06 7.52
C GLN A 148 4.18 1.07 7.18
N ASN A 149 5.35 1.09 7.83
CA ASN A 149 6.40 2.04 7.51
C ASN A 149 6.98 1.73 6.11
N GLY A 150 6.84 2.68 5.19
CA GLY A 150 7.24 2.51 3.80
C GLY A 150 6.27 1.68 2.95
N ALA A 151 5.10 1.31 3.46
CA ALA A 151 4.06 0.68 2.66
C ALA A 151 3.60 1.64 1.56
N LEU A 152 3.63 1.14 0.33
CA LEU A 152 3.11 1.84 -0.85
C LEU A 152 1.72 1.31 -1.20
N TYR A 153 0.86 2.21 -1.63
CA TYR A 153 -0.52 1.96 -2.00
C TYR A 153 -0.74 2.34 -3.45
N ASP A 154 -1.69 1.67 -4.08
CA ASP A 154 -2.29 2.12 -5.33
C ASP A 154 -3.77 2.39 -5.10
N VAL A 155 -4.31 3.36 -5.84
CA VAL A 155 -5.73 3.71 -5.82
C VAL A 155 -6.39 3.20 -7.09
N PHE A 156 -7.50 2.49 -6.93
CA PHE A 156 -8.29 1.94 -8.03
C PHE A 156 -9.71 2.50 -7.98
N GLY A 157 -10.33 2.65 -9.15
CA GLY A 157 -11.77 2.87 -9.25
C GLY A 157 -12.54 1.54 -9.37
N PRO A 158 -13.88 1.56 -9.30
CA PRO A 158 -14.73 0.43 -9.63
C PRO A 158 -14.54 -0.08 -11.08
N GLU A 159 -15.21 -1.17 -11.43
CA GLU A 159 -15.08 -1.74 -12.78
C GLU A 159 -15.78 -0.81 -13.77
N GLY A 160 -15.17 -0.60 -14.96
CA GLY A 160 -15.68 0.38 -15.92
C GLY A 160 -15.58 1.83 -15.45
N PHE A 161 -14.80 2.12 -14.40
CA PHE A 161 -14.69 3.47 -13.86
C PHE A 161 -14.07 4.45 -14.87
N GLU A 162 -14.84 5.45 -15.24
CA GLU A 162 -14.37 6.61 -16.00
C GLU A 162 -13.87 7.68 -15.01
N VAL A 163 -12.65 8.17 -15.22
CA VAL A 163 -12.00 9.11 -14.29
C VAL A 163 -12.62 10.50 -14.44
N PRO A 164 -13.30 11.05 -13.40
CA PRO A 164 -13.88 12.38 -13.50
C PRO A 164 -12.78 13.45 -13.64
N ALA A 165 -13.05 14.51 -14.41
CA ALA A 165 -12.07 15.57 -14.67
C ALA A 165 -11.53 16.24 -13.39
N ALA A 166 -12.35 16.33 -12.35
CA ALA A 166 -11.94 16.85 -11.04
C ALA A 166 -10.91 15.93 -10.35
N LEU A 167 -11.12 14.62 -10.41
CA LEU A 167 -10.18 13.63 -9.88
C LEU A 167 -8.89 13.64 -10.70
N ALA A 168 -8.98 13.58 -12.03
CA ALA A 168 -7.81 13.63 -12.91
C ALA A 168 -6.93 14.86 -12.65
N ARG A 169 -7.53 16.04 -12.50
CA ARG A 169 -6.83 17.28 -12.16
C ARG A 169 -6.18 17.20 -10.78
N TYR A 170 -6.88 16.67 -9.78
CA TYR A 170 -6.36 16.54 -8.43
C TYR A 170 -5.17 15.59 -8.37
N LEU A 171 -5.26 14.43 -9.02
CA LEU A 171 -4.18 13.48 -9.11
C LEU A 171 -2.97 14.09 -9.84
N SER A 172 -3.20 14.84 -10.93
CA SER A 172 -2.15 15.60 -11.63
C SER A 172 -1.43 16.62 -10.74
N ILE A 173 -2.16 17.36 -9.89
CA ILE A 173 -1.57 18.31 -8.90
C ILE A 173 -0.66 17.57 -7.91
N LEU A 174 -1.04 16.36 -7.51
CA LEU A 174 -0.23 15.52 -6.62
C LEU A 174 0.97 14.85 -7.32
N GLY A 175 1.20 15.13 -8.61
CA GLY A 175 2.24 14.48 -9.41
C GLY A 175 1.87 13.07 -9.86
N HIS A 176 0.60 12.69 -9.71
CA HIS A 176 0.05 11.39 -10.09
C HIS A 176 -0.94 11.58 -11.23
N GLY A 177 -0.49 11.79 -12.47
CA GLY A 177 -1.41 11.90 -13.60
C GLY A 177 -0.67 11.55 -14.87
N GLU A 178 -1.26 10.72 -15.74
CA GLU A 178 -0.79 10.26 -17.06
C GLU A 178 0.74 10.31 -17.29
N SER A 179 1.54 9.93 -16.29
CA SER A 179 2.99 9.97 -16.43
C SER A 179 3.41 8.71 -17.17
N ALA A 180 3.66 8.91 -18.47
CA ALA A 180 3.76 7.93 -19.53
C ALA A 180 5.00 7.02 -19.48
N THR A 181 5.70 6.92 -18.36
CA THR A 181 6.94 6.13 -18.26
C THR A 181 6.72 4.67 -17.82
N SER A 182 5.56 4.35 -17.24
CA SER A 182 5.10 2.98 -17.01
C SER A 182 3.60 2.98 -16.78
N ALA A 183 2.82 2.41 -17.70
CA ALA A 183 1.38 2.22 -17.49
C ALA A 183 1.13 1.56 -16.11
N PRO A 184 0.28 2.12 -15.24
CA PRO A 184 0.03 1.55 -13.92
C PRO A 184 -0.51 0.12 -14.04
N LEU A 185 0.04 -0.80 -13.25
CA LEU A 185 -0.43 -2.20 -13.27
C LEU A 185 -1.90 -2.26 -12.84
N GLY A 186 -2.74 -2.99 -13.58
CA GLY A 186 -4.13 -3.18 -13.19
C GLY A 186 -5.02 -1.96 -13.31
N ARG A 187 -4.64 -0.96 -14.12
CA ARG A 187 -5.39 0.31 -14.30
C ARG A 187 -5.52 1.13 -13.01
N ALA A 188 -4.51 1.09 -12.15
CA ALA A 188 -4.44 1.98 -10.99
C ALA A 188 -4.47 3.46 -11.44
N LEU A 189 -5.28 4.28 -10.76
CA LEU A 189 -5.43 5.71 -11.00
C LEU A 189 -4.23 6.50 -10.43
N ALA A 190 -3.71 6.04 -9.30
CA ALA A 190 -2.47 6.50 -8.70
C ALA A 190 -1.71 5.27 -8.18
N SER A 191 -0.39 5.27 -8.31
CA SER A 191 0.43 4.13 -7.91
C SER A 191 1.66 4.55 -7.14
N GLY A 192 2.04 3.73 -6.17
CA GLY A 192 3.28 3.93 -5.41
C GLY A 192 3.18 5.08 -4.41
N ILE A 193 2.00 5.33 -3.86
CA ILE A 193 1.76 6.46 -2.96
C ILE A 193 1.75 6.02 -1.51
N GLU A 194 2.12 6.93 -0.62
CA GLU A 194 2.08 6.68 0.83
C GLU A 194 0.64 6.57 1.34
N ALA A 195 0.45 5.83 2.44
CA ALA A 195 -0.85 5.60 3.07
C ALA A 195 -1.65 6.90 3.31
N ARG A 196 -0.98 7.96 3.80
CA ARG A 196 -1.63 9.26 4.06
C ARG A 196 -2.19 9.92 2.79
N ILE A 197 -1.48 9.80 1.66
CA ILE A 197 -1.89 10.37 0.38
C ILE A 197 -3.06 9.55 -0.17
N ALA A 198 -2.97 8.21 -0.07
CA ALA A 198 -4.05 7.32 -0.47
C ALA A 198 -5.34 7.61 0.31
N ALA A 199 -5.24 7.76 1.64
CA ALA A 199 -6.35 8.10 2.51
C ALA A 199 -6.94 9.49 2.19
N LEU A 200 -6.10 10.47 1.88
CA LEU A 200 -6.55 11.80 1.47
C LEU A 200 -7.35 11.75 0.16
N ILE A 201 -6.87 10.99 -0.83
CA ILE A 201 -7.56 10.81 -2.12
C ILE A 201 -8.92 10.14 -1.89
N THR A 202 -8.96 9.01 -1.17
CA THR A 202 -10.21 8.27 -0.95
C THR A 202 -11.20 9.05 -0.10
N ALA A 203 -10.76 9.80 0.90
CA ALA A 203 -11.63 10.65 1.72
C ALA A 203 -12.18 11.85 0.92
N ARG A 204 -11.36 12.48 0.08
CA ARG A 204 -11.77 13.64 -0.71
C ARG A 204 -12.80 13.29 -1.79
N PHE A 205 -12.72 12.07 -2.33
CA PHE A 205 -13.59 11.56 -3.39
C PHE A 205 -14.35 10.30 -2.93
N ALA A 206 -14.90 10.36 -1.72
CA ALA A 206 -15.53 9.21 -1.06
C ALA A 206 -16.76 8.67 -1.81
N ASP A 207 -17.41 9.51 -2.61
CA ASP A 207 -18.57 9.19 -3.46
C ASP A 207 -18.22 8.40 -4.72
N LEU A 208 -16.94 8.36 -5.11
CA LEU A 208 -16.49 7.70 -6.35
C LEU A 208 -16.18 6.21 -6.18
N GLY A 209 -16.36 5.65 -4.98
CA GLY A 209 -16.09 4.23 -4.70
C GLY A 209 -14.61 3.85 -4.88
N LEU A 210 -13.70 4.80 -4.68
CA LEU A 210 -12.27 4.56 -4.79
C LEU A 210 -11.77 3.65 -3.67
N ILE A 211 -10.86 2.73 -4.02
CA ILE A 211 -10.24 1.82 -3.08
C ILE A 211 -8.72 1.99 -3.10
N ALA A 212 -8.13 2.15 -1.93
CA ALA A 212 -6.69 2.17 -1.75
C ALA A 212 -6.21 0.78 -1.30
N VAL A 213 -5.23 0.22 -2.01
CA VAL A 213 -4.74 -1.14 -1.76
C VAL A 213 -3.23 -1.12 -1.59
N ASN A 214 -2.75 -1.63 -0.45
CA ASN A 214 -1.33 -1.84 -0.19
C ASN A 214 -0.75 -2.76 -1.28
N GLN A 215 0.34 -2.34 -1.94
CA GLN A 215 0.95 -3.06 -3.05
C GLN A 215 1.35 -4.50 -2.71
N ALA A 216 1.68 -4.78 -1.44
CA ALA A 216 1.99 -6.14 -1.00
C ALA A 216 0.77 -7.08 -1.05
N PHE A 217 -0.44 -6.53 -0.87
CA PHE A 217 -1.68 -7.29 -0.76
C PHE A 217 -2.43 -7.41 -2.10
N GLN A 218 -2.01 -6.64 -3.10
CA GLN A 218 -2.55 -6.71 -4.44
C GLN A 218 -2.31 -8.09 -5.06
N ARG A 219 -3.33 -8.60 -5.72
CA ARG A 219 -3.25 -9.79 -6.57
C ARG A 219 -3.81 -9.47 -7.93
N PHE A 220 -3.24 -10.09 -8.97
CA PHE A 220 -3.60 -9.82 -10.34
C PHE A 220 -3.92 -11.10 -11.09
N ASP A 221 -4.99 -11.05 -11.86
CA ASP A 221 -5.25 -12.00 -12.92
C ASP A 221 -4.67 -11.44 -14.22
N LEU A 222 -3.97 -12.26 -14.99
CA LEU A 222 -3.50 -11.87 -16.31
C LEU A 222 -4.47 -12.33 -17.36
N CYS A 223 -4.88 -11.38 -18.20
CA CYS A 223 -5.80 -11.61 -19.29
C CYS A 223 -5.08 -11.40 -20.62
N VAL A 224 -5.17 -12.38 -21.52
CA VAL A 224 -4.85 -12.16 -22.93
C VAL A 224 -6.03 -11.44 -23.56
N THR A 225 -5.77 -10.30 -24.18
CA THR A 225 -6.80 -9.41 -24.76
C THR A 225 -6.81 -9.46 -26.29
N GLY A 226 -5.84 -10.15 -26.89
CA GLY A 226 -5.80 -10.35 -28.32
C GLY A 226 -4.51 -11.03 -28.78
N PRO A 227 -4.43 -11.34 -30.08
CA PRO A 227 -3.29 -12.03 -30.69
C PRO A 227 -1.99 -11.23 -30.64
N GLY A 228 -2.08 -9.90 -30.59
CA GLY A 228 -0.91 -9.02 -30.73
C GLY A 228 -0.20 -9.24 -32.07
N GLY A 229 1.09 -9.54 -32.02
CA GLY A 229 1.93 -9.83 -33.18
C GLY A 229 2.06 -11.31 -33.53
N LEU A 230 1.41 -12.21 -32.79
CA LEU A 230 1.49 -13.66 -33.03
C LEU A 230 0.52 -14.12 -34.12
N ALA A 231 0.93 -15.14 -34.87
CA ALA A 231 0.06 -15.86 -35.78
C ALA A 231 -0.98 -16.67 -34.99
N LEU A 232 -2.15 -16.90 -35.60
CA LEU A 232 -3.27 -17.61 -34.97
C LEU A 232 -2.88 -19.00 -34.42
N ARG A 233 -2.00 -19.71 -35.15
CA ARG A 233 -1.47 -21.01 -34.74
C ARG A 233 -0.62 -20.92 -33.47
N GLU A 234 0.25 -19.91 -33.36
CA GLU A 234 1.13 -19.73 -32.20
C GLU A 234 0.32 -19.43 -30.94
N ILE A 235 -0.79 -18.70 -31.09
CA ILE A 235 -1.72 -18.44 -29.98
C ILE A 235 -2.46 -19.71 -29.59
N ALA A 236 -2.94 -20.48 -30.56
CA ALA A 236 -3.60 -21.76 -30.27
C ALA A 236 -2.64 -22.72 -29.55
N ASP A 237 -1.37 -22.78 -29.95
CA ASP A 237 -0.33 -23.56 -29.27
C ASP A 237 -0.07 -23.03 -27.84
N PHE A 238 0.06 -21.70 -27.68
CA PHE A 238 0.22 -21.05 -26.37
C PHE A 238 -0.93 -21.36 -25.41
N LEU A 239 -2.18 -21.26 -25.89
CA LEU A 239 -3.37 -21.60 -25.11
C LEU A 239 -3.46 -23.10 -24.85
N GLY A 240 -3.08 -23.92 -25.82
CA GLY A 240 -3.09 -25.37 -25.72
C GLY A 240 -2.17 -25.90 -24.62
N VAL A 241 -0.99 -25.31 -24.44
CA VAL A 241 -0.06 -25.62 -23.34
C VAL A 241 -0.65 -25.28 -21.96
N ARG A 242 -1.54 -24.29 -21.90
CA ARG A 242 -2.26 -23.88 -20.67
C ARG A 242 -3.58 -24.60 -20.46
N GLY A 243 -3.93 -25.56 -21.32
CA GLY A 243 -5.21 -26.28 -21.25
C GLY A 243 -6.43 -25.45 -21.68
N LEU A 244 -6.23 -24.33 -22.38
CA LEU A 244 -7.27 -23.40 -22.82
C LEU A 244 -7.61 -23.55 -24.31
N ARG A 245 -7.68 -24.79 -24.81
CA ARG A 245 -7.81 -25.09 -26.25
C ARG A 245 -9.07 -24.49 -26.89
N ASP A 246 -10.17 -24.48 -26.16
CA ASP A 246 -11.46 -23.99 -26.66
C ASP A 246 -11.63 -22.46 -26.52
N ALA A 247 -10.64 -21.79 -25.93
CA ALA A 247 -10.71 -20.36 -25.63
C ALA A 247 -10.37 -19.46 -26.81
N MET A 248 -9.97 -20.02 -27.96
CA MET A 248 -9.71 -19.26 -29.19
C MET A 248 -10.92 -18.44 -29.64
N ALA A 249 -12.13 -19.01 -29.52
CA ALA A 249 -13.37 -18.31 -29.89
C ALA A 249 -13.62 -17.06 -29.03
N ALA A 250 -13.17 -17.04 -27.77
CA ALA A 250 -13.28 -15.87 -26.91
C ALA A 250 -12.36 -14.74 -27.39
N LEU A 251 -11.12 -15.08 -27.78
CA LEU A 251 -10.17 -14.10 -28.34
C LEU A 251 -10.66 -13.51 -29.68
N GLU A 252 -11.29 -14.32 -30.54
CA GLU A 252 -11.89 -13.83 -31.79
C GLU A 252 -13.00 -12.82 -31.54
N ARG A 253 -13.78 -13.00 -30.46
CA ARG A 253 -14.79 -12.03 -29.98
C ARG A 253 -14.18 -10.85 -29.21
N ARG A 254 -12.86 -10.78 -29.08
CA ARG A 254 -12.12 -9.78 -28.28
C ARG A 254 -12.52 -9.81 -26.80
N GLU A 255 -12.93 -10.97 -26.31
CA GLU A 255 -13.19 -11.20 -24.89
C GLU A 255 -11.85 -11.46 -24.18
N PRO A 256 -11.55 -10.73 -23.09
CA PRO A 256 -10.36 -10.96 -22.28
C PRO A 256 -10.35 -12.38 -21.70
N LEU A 257 -9.29 -13.14 -21.97
CA LEU A 257 -9.13 -14.51 -21.51
C LEU A 257 -8.14 -14.57 -20.35
N VAL A 258 -8.60 -14.96 -19.16
CA VAL A 258 -7.74 -15.16 -17.99
C VAL A 258 -6.83 -16.37 -18.21
N VAL A 259 -5.52 -16.15 -18.20
CA VAL A 259 -4.48 -17.19 -18.42
C VAL A 259 -3.66 -17.51 -17.19
N GLU A 260 -3.53 -16.57 -16.26
CA GLU A 260 -2.85 -16.74 -14.97
C GLU A 260 -3.69 -16.03 -13.90
N GLN A 261 -3.74 -16.57 -12.69
CA GLN A 261 -4.62 -16.06 -11.63
C GLN A 261 -3.88 -15.78 -10.34
N GLY A 262 -4.36 -14.78 -9.58
CA GLY A 262 -3.92 -14.53 -8.21
C GLY A 262 -2.43 -14.23 -8.08
N LEU A 263 -1.81 -13.65 -9.12
CA LEU A 263 -0.38 -13.35 -9.14
C LEU A 263 -0.04 -12.20 -8.20
N THR A 264 1.14 -12.25 -7.58
CA THR A 264 1.70 -11.09 -6.90
C THR A 264 2.04 -9.99 -7.91
N ARG A 265 2.15 -8.73 -7.44
CA ARG A 265 2.56 -7.60 -8.30
C ARG A 265 3.84 -7.87 -9.10
N ALA A 266 4.85 -8.44 -8.45
CA ALA A 266 6.13 -8.75 -9.09
C ALA A 266 5.98 -9.82 -10.18
N ALA A 267 5.27 -10.90 -9.88
CA ALA A 267 4.99 -11.96 -10.85
C ALA A 267 4.17 -11.45 -12.03
N ALA A 268 3.10 -10.68 -11.78
CA ALA A 268 2.27 -10.10 -12.82
C ALA A 268 3.07 -9.20 -13.78
N ARG A 269 3.99 -8.37 -13.25
CA ARG A 269 4.89 -7.56 -14.08
C ARG A 269 5.84 -8.41 -14.92
N GLN A 270 6.41 -9.46 -14.33
CA GLN A 270 7.31 -10.36 -15.03
C GLN A 270 6.60 -11.04 -16.21
N PHE A 271 5.46 -11.69 -15.94
CA PHE A 271 4.66 -12.34 -16.98
C PHE A 271 4.16 -11.37 -18.05
N LEU A 272 3.74 -10.16 -17.69
CA LEU A 272 3.37 -9.15 -18.70
C LEU A 272 4.55 -8.79 -19.60
N ASN A 273 5.75 -8.69 -19.04
CA ASN A 273 6.94 -8.42 -19.84
C ASN A 273 7.29 -9.61 -20.74
N ASP A 274 7.18 -10.83 -20.23
CA ASP A 274 7.42 -12.08 -20.98
C ASP A 274 6.42 -12.23 -22.12
N TYR A 275 5.13 -11.99 -21.86
CA TYR A 275 4.06 -12.03 -22.85
C TYR A 275 4.25 -10.95 -23.93
N ARG A 276 4.63 -9.74 -23.53
CA ARG A 276 4.98 -8.68 -24.49
C ARG A 276 6.19 -9.06 -25.34
N HIS A 277 7.19 -9.72 -24.75
CA HIS A 277 8.40 -10.14 -25.46
C HIS A 277 8.09 -11.18 -26.55
N ILE A 278 7.12 -12.07 -26.30
CA ILE A 278 6.62 -13.02 -27.30
C ILE A 278 5.51 -12.43 -28.18
N GLY A 279 5.22 -11.12 -28.10
CA GLY A 279 4.27 -10.45 -28.97
C GLY A 279 2.79 -10.62 -28.61
N LEU A 280 2.45 -11.14 -27.43
CA LEU A 280 1.06 -11.22 -26.96
C LEU A 280 0.55 -9.88 -26.41
N CYS A 281 -0.71 -9.56 -26.72
CA CYS A 281 -1.44 -8.50 -26.03
C CYS A 281 -2.03 -9.03 -24.72
N ALA A 282 -1.45 -8.66 -23.60
CA ALA A 282 -1.93 -9.03 -22.28
C ALA A 282 -2.10 -7.81 -21.37
N GLU A 283 -3.07 -7.89 -20.46
CA GLU A 283 -3.26 -6.91 -19.39
C GLU A 283 -3.35 -7.61 -18.04
N ALA A 284 -2.91 -6.93 -16.98
CA ALA A 284 -3.21 -7.35 -15.61
C ALA A 284 -4.51 -6.72 -15.16
N ARG A 285 -5.32 -7.48 -14.42
CA ARG A 285 -6.53 -7.01 -13.75
C ARG A 285 -6.40 -7.28 -12.26
N LEU A 286 -6.70 -6.30 -11.42
CA LEU A 286 -6.70 -6.49 -9.97
C LEU A 286 -7.78 -7.53 -9.62
N CYS A 287 -7.40 -8.59 -8.89
CA CYS A 287 -8.34 -9.62 -8.44
C CYS A 287 -9.38 -8.96 -7.52
N ARG A 288 -10.62 -8.95 -7.96
CA ARG A 288 -11.81 -8.82 -7.11
C ARG A 288 -12.22 -10.24 -6.74
N GLY A 289 -12.73 -10.48 -5.54
CA GLY A 289 -13.05 -11.82 -5.06
C GLY A 289 -14.16 -12.51 -5.85
N ALA A 290 -14.83 -13.49 -5.27
CA ALA A 290 -15.71 -14.43 -5.99
C ALA A 290 -16.91 -13.81 -6.76
N GLU A 291 -17.09 -12.49 -6.72
CA GLU A 291 -18.07 -11.76 -7.52
C GLU A 291 -17.62 -11.74 -9.00
N ASN A 292 -18.34 -12.48 -9.85
CA ASN A 292 -18.20 -12.57 -11.31
C ASN A 292 -17.11 -13.51 -11.88
N ARG A 293 -17.04 -14.76 -11.38
CA ARG A 293 -16.42 -15.88 -12.11
C ARG A 293 -17.40 -17.00 -12.41
#